data_AF-A0AAD0KZA8-F1
#
_entry.id   AF-A0AAD0KZA8-F1
#
_cell.length_a   1.000
_cell.length_b   1.000
_cell.length_c   1.000
_cell.angle_alpha   90.00
_cell.angle_beta   90.00
_cell.angle_gamma   90.00
#
_symmetry.space_group_name_H-M   'P 1'
#
loop_
_entity.id
_entity.type
_entity.pdbx_description
1 polymer ?
#
loop_
_entity_poly.entity_id
_entity_poly.type
_entity_poly.pdbx_seq_one_letter_code
_entity_poly.pdbx_strand_id
1 'polypeptide(L)'
;MYEKGFAYLLQGEHEKVIYGVLKHLHVSRQNPDYEDLVVEGQLVFAQAFCMYCESHAIVKEAEVMPYLYQKIKWRLLDVLRKKTCLKQRQCSLPATEEMLWAKEESDFDDLATGDLLARLWEKCTLNEQNFLALRLNSDISVAEIAKLLAVSRKTVYKYKGSILKKYKAL
;
A
#
# COMPACT_ATOMS: atom_id res chain seq x y z
N MET A 1 2.41 14.63 -30.44
CA MET A 1 3.27 13.45 -30.13
C MET A 1 2.48 12.15 -29.98
N TYR A 2 1.22 12.14 -29.49
CA TYR A 2 0.42 10.90 -29.30
C TYR A 2 -0.82 10.79 -30.20
N GLU A 3 -0.83 11.47 -31.35
CA GLU A 3 -1.99 11.56 -32.24
C GLU A 3 -2.51 10.19 -32.69
N LYS A 4 -1.61 9.25 -33.02
CA LYS A 4 -2.00 7.87 -33.38
C LYS A 4 -2.67 7.13 -32.22
N GLY A 5 -2.20 7.35 -31.00
CA GLY A 5 -2.78 6.76 -29.79
C GLY A 5 -4.17 7.31 -29.48
N PHE A 6 -4.37 8.61 -29.63
CA PHE A 6 -5.69 9.21 -29.48
C PHE A 6 -6.66 8.81 -30.60
N ALA A 7 -6.17 8.73 -31.84
CA ALA A 7 -6.98 8.21 -32.95
C ALA A 7 -7.44 6.77 -32.69
N TYR A 8 -6.55 5.92 -32.17
CA TYR A 8 -6.90 4.55 -31.78
C TYR A 8 -7.85 4.50 -30.59
N LEU A 9 -7.72 5.42 -29.62
CA LEU A 9 -8.64 5.52 -28.48
C LEU A 9 -10.06 5.87 -28.91
N LEU A 10 -10.20 6.80 -29.85
CA LEU A 10 -11.49 7.27 -30.38
C LEU A 10 -12.12 6.29 -31.38
N GLN A 11 -11.38 5.25 -31.80
CA GLN A 11 -11.88 4.23 -32.71
C GLN A 11 -12.72 3.21 -31.94
N GLY A 12 -13.92 2.93 -32.46
CA GLY A 12 -14.80 1.91 -31.90
C GLY A 12 -15.19 2.21 -30.45
N GLU A 13 -15.04 1.20 -29.57
CA GLU A 13 -15.37 1.32 -28.14
C GLU A 13 -14.15 1.18 -27.23
N HIS A 14 -12.96 1.49 -27.75
CA HIS A 14 -11.70 1.24 -27.04
C HIS A 14 -11.59 2.00 -25.72
N GLU A 15 -12.19 3.19 -25.63
CA GLU A 15 -12.28 3.97 -24.39
C GLU A 15 -12.94 3.20 -23.24
N LYS A 16 -13.82 2.23 -23.51
CA LYS A 16 -14.47 1.42 -22.46
C LYS A 16 -13.48 0.66 -21.59
N VAL A 17 -12.27 0.40 -22.09
CA VAL A 17 -11.19 -0.21 -21.29
C VAL A 17 -10.86 0.66 -20.06
N ILE A 18 -10.90 1.98 -20.20
CA ILE A 18 -10.60 2.93 -19.12
C ILE A 18 -11.69 2.85 -18.04
N TYR A 19 -12.96 2.85 -18.44
CA TYR A 19 -14.07 2.68 -17.50
C TYR A 19 -14.06 1.31 -16.83
N GLY A 20 -13.66 0.26 -17.55
CA GLY A 20 -13.45 -1.07 -17.00
C GLY A 20 -12.38 -1.09 -15.90
N VAL A 21 -11.25 -0.42 -16.14
CA VAL A 21 -10.19 -0.26 -15.14
C VAL A 21 -10.68 0.54 -13.93
N LEU A 22 -11.35 1.66 -14.12
CA LEU A 22 -11.89 2.48 -13.03
C LEU A 22 -12.86 1.68 -12.16
N LYS A 23 -13.75 0.91 -12.79
CA LYS A 23 -14.67 0.00 -12.09
C LYS A 23 -13.90 -1.08 -11.30
N HIS A 24 -12.86 -1.65 -11.89
CA HIS A 24 -12.01 -2.65 -11.22
C HIS A 24 -11.24 -2.07 -10.02
N LEU A 25 -10.85 -0.79 -10.08
CA LEU A 25 -10.23 -0.07 -8.98
C LEU A 25 -11.24 0.51 -7.97
N HIS A 26 -12.52 0.14 -8.08
CA HIS A 26 -13.62 0.61 -7.23
C HIS A 26 -13.80 2.14 -7.21
N VAL A 27 -13.47 2.81 -8.33
CA VAL A 27 -13.69 4.26 -8.48
C VAL A 27 -15.10 4.50 -8.99
N SER A 28 -15.96 5.06 -8.14
CA SER A 28 -17.32 5.47 -8.49
C SER A 28 -17.31 6.76 -9.33
N ARG A 29 -18.33 6.94 -10.19
CA ARG A 29 -18.60 8.21 -10.90
C ARG A 29 -18.85 9.40 -9.96
N GLN A 30 -19.24 9.11 -8.72
CA GLN A 30 -19.42 10.14 -7.69
C GLN A 30 -18.10 10.57 -7.05
N ASN A 31 -16.97 9.93 -7.38
CA ASN A 31 -15.67 10.35 -6.89
C ASN A 31 -15.36 11.75 -7.48
N PRO A 32 -14.98 12.74 -6.66
CA PRO A 32 -14.64 14.08 -7.16
C PRO A 32 -13.51 14.06 -8.19
N ASP A 33 -12.63 13.06 -8.13
CA ASP A 33 -11.49 12.90 -9.03
C ASP A 33 -11.82 12.05 -10.28
N TYR A 34 -13.09 11.69 -10.50
CA TYR A 34 -13.45 10.71 -11.55
C TYR A 34 -13.03 11.19 -12.93
N GLU A 35 -13.39 12.41 -13.31
CA GLU A 35 -13.07 12.98 -14.62
C GLU A 35 -11.55 13.10 -14.83
N ASP A 36 -10.82 13.54 -13.79
CA ASP A 36 -9.36 13.61 -13.83
C ASP A 36 -8.72 12.24 -14.07
N LEU A 37 -9.24 11.19 -13.43
CA LEU A 37 -8.77 9.83 -13.61
C LEU A 37 -9.12 9.27 -15.00
N VAL A 38 -10.24 9.69 -15.60
CA VAL A 38 -10.59 9.35 -16.99
C VAL A 38 -9.57 9.98 -17.93
N VAL A 39 -9.30 11.28 -17.81
CA VAL A 39 -8.32 12.00 -18.66
C VAL A 39 -6.91 11.41 -18.50
N GLU A 40 -6.48 11.12 -17.27
CA GLU A 40 -5.20 10.44 -17.02
C GLU A 40 -5.19 9.06 -17.70
N GLY A 41 -6.30 8.31 -17.64
CA GLY A 41 -6.44 7.04 -18.34
C GLY A 41 -6.30 7.17 -19.86
N GLN A 42 -6.90 8.20 -20.46
CA GLN A 42 -6.82 8.48 -21.90
C GLN A 42 -5.39 8.84 -22.32
N LEU A 43 -4.69 9.65 -21.52
CA LEU A 43 -3.29 10.00 -21.76
C LEU A 43 -2.38 8.77 -21.76
N VAL A 44 -2.55 7.90 -20.75
CA VAL A 44 -1.75 6.68 -20.59
C VAL A 44 -2.06 5.68 -21.70
N PHE A 45 -3.33 5.56 -22.09
CA PHE A 45 -3.73 4.75 -23.23
C PHE A 45 -2.99 5.20 -24.49
N ALA A 46 -3.05 6.50 -24.82
CA ALA A 46 -2.47 7.02 -26.06
C ALA A 46 -0.93 6.84 -26.07
N GLN A 47 -0.28 7.09 -24.93
CA GLN A 47 1.15 6.85 -24.74
C GLN A 47 1.52 5.38 -24.92
N ALA A 48 0.84 4.49 -24.20
CA ALA A 48 1.12 3.06 -24.23
C ALA A 48 0.88 2.46 -25.62
N PHE A 49 -0.13 2.93 -26.35
CA PHE A 49 -0.37 2.50 -27.72
C PHE A 49 0.76 2.90 -28.65
N CYS A 50 1.23 4.16 -28.58
CA CYS A 50 2.38 4.60 -29.37
C CYS A 50 3.63 3.75 -29.08
N MET A 51 3.93 3.47 -27.80
CA MET A 51 5.04 2.59 -27.42
C MET A 51 4.87 1.15 -27.92
N TYR A 52 3.64 0.65 -27.96
CA TYR A 52 3.36 -0.67 -28.52
C TYR A 52 3.66 -0.71 -30.02
N CYS A 53 3.25 0.32 -30.77
CA CYS A 53 3.53 0.43 -32.21
C CYS A 53 5.03 0.59 -32.52
N GLU A 54 5.83 1.18 -31.63
CA GLU A 54 7.28 1.26 -31.80
C GLU A 54 7.98 -0.11 -31.67
N SER A 55 7.39 -1.01 -30.88
CA SER A 55 7.96 -2.34 -30.59
C SER A 55 7.36 -3.47 -31.43
N HIS A 56 6.20 -3.23 -32.07
CA HIS A 56 5.47 -4.24 -32.83
C HIS A 56 5.08 -3.70 -34.22
N ALA A 57 5.54 -4.39 -35.27
CA ALA A 57 5.24 -4.00 -36.65
C ALA A 57 3.77 -4.23 -37.05
N ILE A 58 3.07 -5.15 -36.38
CA ILE A 58 1.66 -5.50 -36.66
C ILE A 58 0.88 -5.32 -35.36
N VAL A 59 -0.19 -4.52 -35.43
CA VAL A 59 -1.11 -4.32 -34.29
C VAL A 59 -2.28 -5.27 -34.43
N LYS A 60 -2.40 -6.21 -33.49
CA LYS A 60 -3.58 -7.05 -33.35
C LYS A 60 -4.36 -6.64 -32.10
N GLU A 61 -5.64 -6.37 -32.28
CA GLU A 61 -6.50 -5.86 -31.20
C GLU A 61 -6.52 -6.78 -29.97
N ALA A 62 -6.62 -8.10 -30.19
CA ALA A 62 -6.62 -9.10 -29.13
C ALA A 62 -5.34 -9.12 -28.28
N GLU A 63 -4.21 -8.62 -28.81
CA GLU A 63 -2.92 -8.58 -28.12
C GLU A 63 -2.67 -7.21 -27.48
N VAL A 64 -3.02 -6.12 -28.18
CA VAL A 64 -2.78 -4.75 -27.69
C VAL A 64 -3.75 -4.36 -26.57
N MET A 65 -5.01 -4.82 -26.59
CA MET A 65 -6.00 -4.42 -25.59
C MET A 65 -5.66 -4.86 -24.16
N PRO A 66 -5.27 -6.13 -23.90
CA PRO A 66 -4.81 -6.53 -22.57
C PRO A 66 -3.57 -5.75 -22.10
N TYR A 67 -2.66 -5.43 -23.02
CA TYR A 67 -1.48 -4.61 -22.73
C TYR A 67 -1.89 -3.21 -22.27
N LEU A 68 -2.78 -2.54 -23.00
CA LEU A 68 -3.28 -1.21 -22.66
C LEU A 68 -4.02 -1.20 -21.33
N TYR A 69 -4.91 -2.19 -21.11
CA TYR A 69 -5.61 -2.36 -19.84
C TYR A 69 -4.64 -2.40 -18.66
N GLN A 70 -3.58 -3.20 -18.77
CA GLN A 70 -2.59 -3.35 -17.70
C GLN A 70 -1.84 -2.04 -17.42
N LYS A 71 -1.44 -1.30 -18.47
CA LYS A 71 -0.73 -0.01 -18.32
C LYS A 71 -1.61 1.03 -17.64
N ILE A 72 -2.86 1.15 -18.05
CA ILE A 72 -3.83 2.09 -17.47
C ILE A 72 -4.08 1.73 -16.01
N LYS A 73 -4.31 0.43 -15.72
CA LYS A 73 -4.52 -0.06 -14.35
C LYS A 73 -3.37 0.31 -13.42
N TRP A 74 -2.13 0.04 -13.81
CA TRP A 74 -0.97 0.36 -12.97
C TRP A 74 -0.85 1.85 -12.73
N ARG A 75 -1.00 2.66 -13.78
CA ARG A 75 -0.86 4.10 -13.63
C ARG A 75 -1.94 4.71 -12.74
N LEU A 76 -3.20 4.34 -12.94
CA LEU A 76 -4.30 4.84 -12.11
C LEU A 76 -4.17 4.36 -10.65
N LEU A 77 -3.74 3.11 -10.44
CA LEU A 77 -3.46 2.60 -9.09
C LEU A 77 -2.35 3.40 -8.40
N ASP A 78 -1.29 3.76 -9.11
CA ASP A 78 -0.21 4.57 -8.56
C ASP A 78 -0.67 5.99 -8.21
N VAL A 79 -1.52 6.61 -9.03
CA VAL A 79 -2.14 7.91 -8.73
C VAL A 79 -2.97 7.82 -7.45
N LEU A 80 -3.84 6.81 -7.33
CA LEU A 80 -4.67 6.59 -6.14
C LEU A 80 -3.81 6.36 -4.89
N ARG A 81 -2.75 5.56 -4.99
CA ARG A 81 -1.80 5.32 -3.87
C ARG A 81 -1.13 6.61 -3.41
N LYS A 82 -0.66 7.44 -4.34
CA LYS A 82 -0.07 8.75 -4.02
C LYS A 82 -1.07 9.64 -3.30
N LYS A 83 -2.31 9.73 -3.79
CA LYS A 83 -3.38 10.50 -3.13
C LYS A 83 -3.66 10.00 -1.72
N THR A 84 -3.76 8.68 -1.52
CA THR A 84 -3.94 8.09 -0.17
C THR A 84 -2.78 8.42 0.76
N CYS A 85 -1.53 8.28 0.31
CA CYS A 85 -0.37 8.64 1.13
C CYS A 85 -0.34 10.13 1.49
N LEU A 86 -0.68 11.01 0.56
CA LEU A 86 -0.76 12.45 0.81
C LEU A 86 -1.88 12.77 1.83
N LYS A 87 -3.06 12.17 1.65
CA LYS A 87 -4.18 12.35 2.59
C LYS A 87 -3.82 11.88 3.99
N GLN A 88 -3.17 10.73 4.13
CA GLN A 88 -2.69 10.24 5.43
C GLN A 88 -1.72 11.22 6.10
N ARG A 89 -0.79 11.82 5.32
CA ARG A 89 0.15 12.84 5.83
C ARG A 89 -0.51 14.17 6.17
N GLN A 90 -1.61 14.53 5.51
CA GLN A 90 -2.37 15.73 5.82
C GLN A 90 -3.27 15.54 7.05
N CYS A 91 -3.86 14.35 7.21
CA CYS A 91 -4.67 14.01 8.38
C CYS A 91 -3.84 13.85 9.67
N SER A 92 -2.52 13.82 9.60
CA SER A 92 -1.62 13.86 10.76
C SER A 92 -1.24 15.27 11.21
N LEU A 93 -1.83 16.32 10.63
CA LEU A 93 -1.71 17.68 11.14
C LEU A 93 -2.80 17.90 12.20
N PRO A 94 -2.45 18.16 13.47
CA PRO A 94 -3.43 18.44 14.50
C PRO A 94 -4.20 19.73 14.22
N ALA A 95 -5.43 19.84 14.74
CA ALA A 95 -6.33 20.97 14.50
C ALA A 95 -5.81 22.32 15.06
N THR A 96 -4.85 22.29 15.98
CA THR A 96 -4.25 23.46 16.62
C THR A 96 -2.75 23.28 16.83
N GLU A 97 -2.00 24.39 16.81
CA GLU A 97 -0.56 24.40 17.06
C GLU A 97 -0.17 23.84 18.43
N GLU A 98 -1.07 23.92 19.42
CA GLU A 98 -0.88 23.36 20.76
C GLU A 98 -0.89 21.82 20.77
N MET A 99 -1.66 21.17 19.90
CA MET A 99 -1.66 19.71 19.77
C MET A 99 -0.40 19.16 19.08
N LEU A 100 0.38 19.99 18.38
CA LEU A 100 1.67 19.56 17.80
C LEU A 100 2.72 19.29 18.88
N TRP A 101 2.59 19.93 20.03
CA TRP A 101 3.51 19.81 21.17
C TRP A 101 2.91 19.07 22.37
N ALA A 102 1.60 18.78 22.33
CA ALA A 102 0.96 17.89 23.27
C ALA A 102 1.52 16.48 23.05
N LYS A 103 2.38 16.04 23.98
CA LYS A 103 2.69 14.63 24.11
C LYS A 103 1.36 13.94 24.42
N GLU A 104 0.79 13.23 23.45
CA GLU A 104 -0.32 12.33 23.73
C GLU A 104 0.22 11.28 24.71
N GLU A 105 0.01 11.51 26.00
CA GLU A 105 -0.11 10.41 26.94
C GLU A 105 -1.39 9.69 26.52
N SER A 106 -1.19 8.74 25.60
CA SER A 106 -2.22 7.83 25.16
C SER A 106 -2.62 6.99 26.37
N ASP A 107 -3.63 7.46 27.09
CA ASP A 107 -4.30 6.80 28.22
C ASP A 107 -5.16 5.61 27.71
N PHE A 108 -4.55 4.77 26.87
CA PHE A 108 -5.17 3.66 26.16
C PHE A 108 -5.29 2.48 27.12
N ASP A 109 -6.27 2.54 28.01
CA ASP A 109 -6.64 1.50 28.98
C ASP A 109 -5.44 0.62 29.39
N ASP A 110 -4.51 1.25 30.11
CA ASP A 110 -3.21 0.70 30.49
C ASP A 110 -3.37 -0.59 31.32
N LEU A 111 -4.52 -0.76 31.97
CA LEU A 111 -4.90 -1.96 32.73
C LEU A 111 -5.22 -3.16 31.83
N ALA A 112 -6.10 -2.99 30.84
CA ALA A 112 -6.43 -4.09 29.92
C ALA A 112 -5.23 -4.47 29.04
N THR A 113 -4.43 -3.48 28.63
CA THR A 113 -3.20 -3.69 27.87
C THR A 113 -2.14 -4.39 28.71
N GLY A 114 -1.97 -3.97 29.97
CA GLY A 114 -1.07 -4.59 30.94
C GLY A 114 -1.44 -6.04 31.25
N ASP A 115 -2.72 -6.32 31.51
CA ASP A 115 -3.23 -7.67 31.78
C ASP A 115 -3.03 -8.61 30.57
N LEU A 116 -3.27 -8.10 29.36
CA LEU A 116 -3.05 -8.86 28.14
C LEU A 116 -1.57 -9.17 27.94
N LEU A 117 -0.70 -8.18 28.16
CA LEU A 117 0.75 -8.35 28.08
C LEU A 117 1.25 -9.35 29.11
N ALA A 118 0.74 -9.32 30.35
CA ALA A 118 1.09 -10.29 31.38
C ALA A 118 0.71 -11.73 30.97
N ARG A 119 -0.51 -11.94 30.48
CA ARG A 119 -0.96 -13.26 29.98
C ARG A 119 -0.16 -13.75 28.78
N LEU A 120 0.24 -12.84 27.89
CA LEU A 120 1.10 -13.16 26.76
C LEU A 120 2.52 -13.51 27.22
N TRP A 121 3.03 -12.77 28.21
CA TRP A 121 4.37 -12.96 28.78
C TRP A 121 4.51 -14.34 29.40
N GLU A 122 3.51 -14.80 30.16
CA GLU A 122 3.47 -16.16 30.74
C GLU A 122 3.51 -17.28 29.69
N LYS A 123 2.88 -17.07 28.53
CA LYS A 123 2.90 -18.05 27.43
C LYS A 123 4.19 -18.00 26.60
N CYS A 124 4.99 -16.94 26.73
CA CYS A 124 6.24 -16.78 25.96
C CYS A 124 7.40 -17.54 26.60
N THR A 125 8.31 -18.05 25.75
CA THR A 125 9.58 -18.63 26.19
C THR A 125 10.58 -17.52 26.55
N LEU A 126 11.62 -17.83 27.33
CA LEU A 126 12.63 -16.85 27.75
C LEU A 126 13.24 -16.05 26.58
N ASN A 127 13.50 -16.71 25.44
CA ASN A 127 14.04 -16.06 24.26
C ASN A 127 13.02 -15.15 23.55
N GLU A 128 11.73 -15.51 23.59
CA GLU A 128 10.64 -14.70 23.06
C GLU A 128 10.36 -13.49 23.96
N GLN A 129 10.46 -13.67 25.28
CA GLN A 129 10.38 -12.60 26.28
C GLN A 129 11.52 -11.60 26.11
N ASN A 130 12.77 -12.07 25.95
CA ASN A 130 13.92 -11.20 25.67
C ASN A 130 13.74 -10.43 24.37
N PHE A 131 13.18 -11.07 23.33
CA PHE A 131 12.80 -10.38 22.10
C PHE A 131 11.73 -9.30 22.34
N LEU A 132 10.66 -9.61 23.09
CA LEU A 132 9.58 -8.67 23.41
C LEU A 132 10.09 -7.48 24.22
N ALA A 133 10.90 -7.70 25.27
CA ALA A 133 11.47 -6.64 26.08
C ALA A 133 12.34 -5.69 25.24
N LEU A 134 13.23 -6.23 24.40
CA LEU A 134 14.04 -5.41 23.50
C LEU A 134 13.17 -4.62 22.52
N ARG A 135 12.09 -5.23 22.02
CA ARG A 135 11.23 -4.59 21.03
C ARG A 135 10.28 -3.54 21.61
N LEU A 136 9.85 -3.70 22.86
CA LEU A 136 8.95 -2.77 23.54
C LEU A 136 9.70 -1.59 24.18
N ASN A 137 10.93 -1.82 24.66
CA ASN A 137 11.71 -0.80 25.37
C ASN A 137 12.67 -0.02 24.46
N SER A 138 12.80 -0.38 23.18
CA SER A 138 13.77 0.28 22.30
C SER A 138 13.41 0.20 20.81
N ASP A 139 13.73 1.26 20.06
CA ASP A 139 13.55 1.35 18.60
C ASP A 139 14.66 0.62 17.81
N ILE A 140 15.02 -0.58 18.27
CA ILE A 140 16.13 -1.37 17.71
C ILE A 140 15.61 -2.25 16.56
N SER A 141 16.38 -2.33 15.48
CA SER A 141 16.03 -3.13 14.31
C SER A 141 16.13 -4.64 14.60
N VAL A 142 15.38 -5.46 13.84
CA VAL A 142 15.43 -6.93 13.94
C VAL A 142 16.84 -7.48 13.73
N ALA A 143 17.66 -6.78 12.95
CA ALA A 143 19.06 -7.14 12.69
C ALA A 143 19.96 -6.91 13.91
N GLU A 144 19.71 -5.86 14.67
CA GLU A 144 20.45 -5.53 15.89
C GLU A 144 19.97 -6.41 17.05
N ILE A 145 18.67 -6.69 17.15
CA ILE A 145 18.13 -7.66 18.14
C ILE A 145 18.77 -9.05 17.94
N ALA A 146 18.94 -9.48 16.68
CA ALA A 146 19.63 -10.73 16.37
C ALA A 146 21.08 -10.74 16.88
N LYS A 147 21.79 -9.61 16.78
CA LYS A 147 23.15 -9.46 17.30
C LYS A 147 23.17 -9.48 18.84
N LEU A 148 22.27 -8.73 19.48
CA LEU A 148 22.17 -8.63 20.94
C LEU A 148 21.83 -9.98 21.58
N LEU A 149 20.92 -10.73 20.96
CA LEU A 149 20.52 -12.06 21.43
C LEU A 149 21.44 -13.18 20.93
N ALA A 150 22.50 -12.86 20.18
CA ALA A 150 23.44 -13.82 19.57
C ALA A 150 22.75 -14.95 18.78
N VAL A 151 21.65 -14.64 18.08
CA VAL A 151 20.88 -15.60 17.27
C VAL A 151 20.81 -15.18 15.82
N SER A 152 20.50 -16.15 14.94
CA SER A 152 20.27 -15.83 13.53
C SER A 152 19.03 -14.94 13.36
N ARG A 153 19.04 -14.06 12.34
CA ARG A 153 17.85 -13.25 11.96
C ARG A 153 16.62 -14.13 11.71
N LYS A 154 16.81 -15.32 11.12
CA LYS A 154 15.72 -16.29 10.89
C LYS A 154 15.05 -16.71 12.21
N THR A 155 15.84 -16.91 13.26
CA THR A 155 15.35 -17.26 14.59
C THR A 155 14.53 -16.11 15.20
N VAL A 156 14.97 -14.86 15.02
CA VAL A 156 14.22 -13.68 15.49
C VAL A 156 12.87 -13.54 14.78
N TYR A 157 12.83 -13.76 13.45
CA TYR A 157 11.56 -13.81 12.71
C TYR A 157 10.66 -14.96 13.18
N LYS A 158 11.23 -16.10 13.55
CA LYS A 158 10.48 -17.23 14.13
C LYS A 158 9.87 -16.85 15.49
N TYR A 159 10.60 -16.13 16.36
CA TYR A 159 10.05 -15.62 17.62
C TYR A 159 8.86 -14.70 17.37
N LYS A 160 9.00 -13.72 16.46
CA LYS A 160 7.89 -12.83 16.08
C LYS A 160 6.65 -13.62 15.63
N GLY A 161 6.84 -14.62 14.76
CA GLY A 161 5.73 -15.45 14.27
C GLY A 161 5.10 -16.32 15.36
N SER A 162 5.91 -16.87 16.27
CA SER A 162 5.46 -17.68 17.40
C SER A 162 4.66 -16.85 18.41
N ILE A 163 5.15 -15.68 18.79
CA ILE A 163 4.46 -14.74 19.68
C ILE A 163 3.11 -14.33 19.08
N LEU A 164 3.06 -14.04 17.78
CA LEU A 164 1.82 -13.64 17.10
C LEU A 164 0.78 -14.78 17.09
N LYS A 165 1.22 -16.03 16.97
CA LYS A 165 0.33 -17.19 17.12
C LYS A 165 -0.21 -17.32 18.55
N LYS A 166 0.64 -17.10 19.56
CA LYS A 166 0.26 -17.13 20.98
C LYS A 166 -0.72 -16.02 21.32
N TYR A 167 -0.51 -14.82 20.78
CA TYR A 167 -1.42 -13.68 20.90
C TYR A 167 -2.80 -13.97 20.30
N LYS A 168 -2.86 -14.57 19.12
CA LYS A 168 -4.13 -14.98 18.49
C LYS A 168 -4.88 -16.10 19.21
N ALA A 169 -4.21 -16.81 20.11
CA ALA A 169 -4.77 -17.92 20.89
C ALA A 169 -5.03 -17.53 22.36
N LEU A 170 -4.87 -16.25 22.70
CA LEU A 170 -5.40 -15.64 23.92
C LEU A 170 -6.84 -15.20 23.67
#